data_AF-A0A1B6EPD1-F1
#
_entry.id   AF-A0A1B6EPD1-F1
#
_cell.length_a   1.000
_cell.length_b   1.000
_cell.length_c   1.000
_cell.angle_alpha   90.00
_cell.angle_beta   90.00
_cell.angle_gamma   90.00
#
_symmetry.space_group_name_H-M   'P 1'
#
loop_
_entity.id
_entity.type
_entity.pdbx_description
1 polymer ?
#
loop_
_entity_poly.entity_id
_entity_poly.type
_entity_poly.pdbx_seq_one_letter_code
_entity_poly.pdbx_strand_id
1 'polypeptide(L)'
;MAAIHKNKGSQLQVVPWYNKKEWEETYHQAYSEDLELQEKAYTQMCIWKTRYSNLPLGVECTMDILYVRLCDKQSGGSAGTTSYQHRDLQLLYSTAVMRFLNHLTVISNYKDSMYKMAEQNRIPDWLINLRHEAAHGNSVPALYL
;
A
#
# COMPACT_ATOMS: atom_id res chain seq x y z
N MET A 1 21.23 -8.57 -0.30
CA MET A 1 21.79 -7.72 0.79
C MET A 1 20.99 -6.44 0.86
N ALA A 2 20.65 -5.98 2.07
CA ALA A 2 20.14 -4.62 2.31
C ALA A 2 21.31 -3.60 2.21
N ALA A 3 21.04 -2.36 1.81
CA ALA A 3 22.07 -1.32 1.67
C ALA A 3 22.05 -0.36 2.86
N ILE A 4 23.14 0.42 3.00
CA ILE A 4 23.25 1.47 4.01
C ILE A 4 23.16 2.83 3.32
N HIS A 5 22.19 3.65 3.73
CA HIS A 5 21.98 5.00 3.21
C HIS A 5 22.39 6.05 4.26
N LYS A 6 23.12 7.10 3.85
CA LYS A 6 23.45 8.25 4.71
C LYS A 6 22.35 9.30 4.62
N ASN A 7 21.66 9.57 5.73
CA ASN A 7 20.70 10.66 5.80
C ASN A 7 21.41 12.02 6.08
N LYS A 8 20.73 13.14 5.86
CA LYS A 8 21.26 14.52 5.98
C LYS A 8 21.85 14.88 7.37
N GLY A 9 21.70 14.02 8.38
CA GLY A 9 22.17 14.23 9.76
C GLY A 9 23.17 13.19 10.29
N SER A 10 24.05 12.65 9.44
CA SER A 10 25.10 11.68 9.84
C SER A 10 24.62 10.31 10.33
N GLN A 11 23.31 10.04 10.30
CA GLN A 11 22.76 8.75 10.69
C GLN A 11 22.72 7.79 9.49
N LEU A 12 23.33 6.62 9.66
CA LEU A 12 23.28 5.52 8.69
C LEU A 12 21.96 4.77 8.89
N GLN A 13 21.16 4.66 7.84
CA GLN A 13 19.90 3.91 7.84
C GLN A 13 20.03 2.70 6.92
N VAL A 14 19.68 1.53 7.44
CA VAL A 14 19.58 0.32 6.61
C VAL A 14 18.32 0.39 5.78
N VAL A 15 18.44 0.15 4.48
CA VAL A 15 17.34 0.21 3.51
C VAL A 15 17.30 -1.08 2.68
N PRO A 16 16.12 -1.53 2.25
CA PRO A 16 15.97 -2.82 1.56
C PRO A 16 16.41 -2.78 0.10
N TRP A 17 16.46 -1.59 -0.51
CA TRP A 17 16.96 -1.39 -1.85
C TRP A 17 18.48 -1.36 -1.91
N TYR A 18 19.04 -1.77 -3.05
CA TYR A 18 20.48 -1.84 -3.27
C TYR A 18 21.12 -0.46 -3.41
N ASN A 19 20.46 0.46 -4.12
CA ASN A 19 20.93 1.83 -4.32
C ASN A 19 19.76 2.78 -4.63
N LYS A 20 20.06 4.09 -4.72
CA LYS A 20 19.05 5.12 -4.98
C LYS A 20 18.35 4.94 -6.34
N LYS A 21 19.06 4.45 -7.36
CA LYS A 21 18.50 4.21 -8.69
C LYS A 21 17.42 3.12 -8.64
N GLU A 22 17.68 2.00 -7.97
CA GLU A 22 16.68 0.91 -7.79
C GLU A 22 15.42 1.45 -7.10
N TRP A 23 15.59 2.29 -6.08
CA TRP A 23 14.48 2.96 -5.40
C TRP A 23 13.66 3.86 -6.33
N GLU A 24 14.32 4.79 -7.03
CA GLU A 24 13.66 5.76 -7.92
C GLU A 24 12.93 5.04 -9.07
N GLU A 25 13.57 4.03 -9.66
CA GLU A 25 12.97 3.21 -10.73
C GLU A 25 11.72 2.48 -10.24
N THR A 26 11.79 1.84 -9.07
CA THR A 26 10.63 1.15 -8.48
C THR A 26 9.50 2.12 -8.13
N TYR A 27 9.84 3.32 -7.64
CA TYR A 27 8.87 4.37 -7.36
C TYR A 27 8.14 4.83 -8.62
N HIS A 28 8.87 5.10 -9.71
CA HIS A 28 8.26 5.51 -10.98
C HIS A 28 7.40 4.40 -11.60
N GLN A 29 7.85 3.14 -11.51
CA GLN A 29 7.08 1.99 -11.98
C GLN A 29 5.78 1.80 -11.18
N ALA A 30 5.82 1.96 -9.85
CA ALA A 30 4.66 1.84 -8.98
C ALA A 30 3.57 2.90 -9.26
N TYR A 31 3.97 4.12 -9.63
CA TYR A 31 3.07 5.23 -9.95
C TYR A 31 2.65 5.28 -11.43
N SER A 32 3.15 4.36 -12.26
CA SER A 32 2.77 4.27 -13.67
C SER A 32 1.31 3.84 -13.81
N GLU A 33 0.66 4.20 -14.92
CA GLU A 33 -0.65 3.63 -15.31
C GLU A 33 -0.51 2.29 -16.05
N ASP A 34 0.72 1.91 -16.41
CA ASP A 34 1.04 0.63 -17.06
C ASP A 34 1.06 -0.51 -16.03
N LEU A 35 0.18 -1.49 -16.23
CA LEU A 35 0.02 -2.63 -15.34
C LEU A 35 1.28 -3.51 -15.27
N GLU A 36 2.01 -3.67 -16.37
CA GLU A 36 3.25 -4.45 -16.39
C GLU A 36 4.35 -3.75 -15.58
N LEU A 37 4.39 -2.41 -15.63
CA LEU A 37 5.31 -1.64 -14.80
C LEU A 37 4.92 -1.72 -13.32
N GLN A 38 3.64 -1.65 -12.99
CA GLN A 38 3.15 -1.84 -11.63
C GLN A 38 3.49 -3.25 -11.09
N GLU A 39 3.37 -4.29 -11.91
CA GLU A 39 3.73 -5.66 -11.54
C GLU A 39 5.24 -5.81 -11.29
N LYS A 40 6.08 -5.17 -12.12
CA LYS A 40 7.54 -5.11 -11.90
C LYS A 40 7.87 -4.42 -10.57
N ALA A 41 7.23 -3.29 -10.28
CA ALA A 41 7.41 -2.58 -9.01
C ALA A 41 7.02 -3.46 -7.81
N TYR A 42 5.86 -4.11 -7.88
CA TYR A 42 5.38 -5.01 -6.83
C TYR A 42 6.36 -6.17 -6.60
N THR A 43 6.84 -6.80 -7.68
CA THR A 43 7.82 -7.88 -7.62
C THR A 43 9.13 -7.42 -6.97
N GLN A 44 9.59 -6.22 -7.32
CA GLN A 44 10.79 -5.62 -6.73
C GLN A 44 10.61 -5.33 -5.23
N MET A 45 9.43 -4.86 -4.81
CA MET A 45 9.12 -4.66 -3.38
C MET A 45 9.00 -6.00 -2.61
N CYS A 46 8.53 -7.08 -3.25
CA CYS A 46 8.58 -8.43 -2.68
C CYS A 46 10.03 -8.87 -2.45
N ILE A 47 10.94 -8.60 -3.40
CA ILE A 47 12.38 -8.86 -3.22
C ILE A 47 12.95 -8.03 -2.07
N TRP A 48 12.55 -6.77 -1.93
CA TRP A 48 12.91 -5.95 -0.77
C TRP A 48 12.46 -6.58 0.55
N LYS A 49 11.25 -7.14 0.60
CA LYS A 49 10.70 -7.80 1.79
C LYS A 49 11.49 -9.05 2.21
N THR A 50 12.04 -9.80 1.24
CA THR A 50 12.92 -10.94 1.56
C THR A 50 14.29 -10.52 2.09
N ARG A 51 14.79 -9.35 1.67
CA ARG A 51 16.06 -8.78 2.15
C ARG A 51 15.92 -8.15 3.54
N TYR A 52 14.77 -7.57 3.84
CA TYR A 52 14.49 -6.86 5.07
C TYR A 52 13.01 -7.01 5.42
N SER A 53 12.71 -7.78 6.46
CA SER A 53 11.33 -8.14 6.84
C SER A 53 10.50 -6.94 7.30
N ASN A 54 11.14 -5.89 7.83
CA ASN A 54 10.48 -4.71 8.37
C ASN A 54 10.56 -3.53 7.39
N LEU A 55 9.86 -3.61 6.27
CA LEU A 55 9.90 -2.57 5.25
C LEU A 55 9.43 -1.21 5.79
N PRO A 56 9.91 -0.07 5.23
CA PRO A 56 9.32 1.22 5.53
C PRO A 56 7.81 1.21 5.26
N LEU A 57 7.01 1.76 6.18
CA LEU A 57 5.55 1.67 6.14
C LEU A 57 4.94 2.17 4.82
N GLY A 58 5.52 3.21 4.21
CA GLY A 58 5.08 3.69 2.90
C GLY A 58 5.23 2.64 1.80
N VAL A 59 6.29 1.83 1.84
CA VAL A 59 6.49 0.71 0.92
C VAL A 59 5.46 -0.38 1.18
N GLU A 60 5.24 -0.78 2.43
CA GLU A 60 4.23 -1.80 2.76
C GLU A 60 2.82 -1.41 2.33
N CYS A 61 2.41 -0.17 2.61
CA CYS A 61 1.10 0.33 2.19
C CYS A 61 0.97 0.37 0.66
N THR A 62 2.04 0.78 -0.04
CA THR A 62 2.05 0.80 -1.51
C THR A 62 1.96 -0.63 -2.08
N MET A 63 2.67 -1.59 -1.48
CA MET A 63 2.57 -3.00 -1.87
C MET A 63 1.14 -3.53 -1.71
N ASP A 64 0.49 -3.25 -0.59
CA ASP A 64 -0.88 -3.71 -0.34
C ASP A 64 -1.84 -3.15 -1.41
N ILE A 65 -1.75 -1.85 -1.74
CA ILE A 65 -2.59 -1.22 -2.76
C ILE A 65 -2.31 -1.79 -4.17
N LEU A 66 -1.03 -1.90 -4.56
CA LEU A 66 -0.64 -2.47 -5.85
C LEU A 66 -1.11 -3.91 -6.01
N TYR A 67 -1.01 -4.72 -4.95
CA TYR A 67 -1.50 -6.10 -4.97
C TYR A 67 -2.99 -6.16 -5.33
N VAL A 68 -3.84 -5.40 -4.63
CA VAL A 68 -5.28 -5.40 -4.94
C VAL A 68 -5.54 -4.90 -6.37
N ARG A 69 -4.80 -3.88 -6.81
CA ARG A 69 -4.92 -3.35 -8.17
C ARG A 69 -4.59 -4.40 -9.24
N LEU A 70 -3.54 -5.19 -9.03
CA LEU A 70 -3.14 -6.28 -9.92
C LEU A 70 -4.20 -7.40 -9.94
N CYS A 71 -4.74 -7.77 -8.77
CA CYS A 71 -5.83 -8.73 -8.65
C CYS A 71 -7.08 -8.30 -9.43
N ASP A 72 -7.49 -7.04 -9.27
CA ASP A 72 -8.67 -6.44 -9.92
C ASP A 72 -8.54 -6.46 -11.45
N LYS A 73 -7.35 -6.15 -11.98
CA LYS A 73 -7.11 -6.17 -13.42
C LYS A 73 -7.02 -7.58 -14.01
N GLN A 74 -6.57 -8.57 -13.24
CA GLN A 74 -6.57 -9.98 -13.68
C GLN A 74 -7.98 -10.58 -13.77
N SER A 75 -8.95 -10.08 -12.99
CA SER A 75 -10.35 -10.52 -13.08
C SER A 75 -11.02 -10.18 -14.42
N GLY A 76 -10.41 -9.32 -15.24
CA GLY A 76 -10.95 -8.88 -16.53
C GLY A 76 -10.46 -9.64 -17.78
N GLY A 77 -9.56 -10.64 -17.66
CA GLY A 77 -8.98 -11.25 -18.87
C GLY A 77 -8.21 -12.56 -18.72
N SER A 78 -8.39 -13.41 -19.74
CA SER A 78 -7.78 -14.70 -20.08
C SER A 78 -8.31 -15.96 -19.37
N ALA A 79 -8.77 -16.93 -20.17
CA ALA A 79 -9.24 -18.23 -19.72
C ALA A 79 -8.07 -19.02 -19.10
N GLY A 80 -8.13 -19.24 -17.78
CA GLY A 80 -7.15 -20.06 -17.05
C GLY A 80 -6.60 -19.45 -15.77
N THR A 81 -6.82 -18.16 -15.52
CA THR A 81 -6.48 -17.52 -14.24
C THR A 81 -7.66 -17.58 -13.27
N THR A 82 -7.38 -17.80 -11.99
CA THR A 82 -8.38 -17.66 -10.92
C THR A 82 -8.80 -16.20 -10.85
N SER A 83 -9.95 -15.87 -11.43
CA SER A 83 -10.52 -14.53 -11.31
C SER A 83 -10.94 -14.29 -9.86
N TYR A 84 -10.58 -13.13 -9.32
CA TYR A 84 -11.09 -12.71 -8.01
C TYR A 84 -12.56 -12.34 -8.17
N GLN A 85 -13.40 -12.92 -7.33
CA GLN A 85 -14.81 -12.58 -7.34
C GLN A 85 -14.98 -11.14 -6.82
N HIS A 86 -16.07 -10.49 -7.21
CA HIS A 86 -16.38 -9.12 -6.78
C HIS A 86 -16.25 -8.94 -5.26
N ARG A 87 -16.73 -9.92 -4.47
CA ARG A 87 -16.66 -9.89 -3.01
C ARG A 87 -15.22 -9.98 -2.49
N ASP A 88 -14.35 -10.75 -3.14
CA ASP A 88 -12.94 -10.87 -2.74
C ASP A 88 -12.23 -9.53 -2.94
N LEU A 89 -12.48 -8.87 -4.08
CA LEU A 89 -11.94 -7.54 -4.36
C LEU A 89 -12.41 -6.50 -3.35
N GLN A 90 -13.70 -6.50 -2.97
CA GLN A 90 -14.21 -5.62 -1.90
C GLN A 90 -13.44 -5.78 -0.59
N LEU A 91 -13.19 -7.03 -0.17
CA LEU A 91 -12.46 -7.33 1.06
C LEU A 91 -10.99 -6.94 0.96
N LEU A 92 -10.35 -7.19 -0.19
CA LEU A 92 -8.95 -6.83 -0.44
C LEU A 92 -8.76 -5.30 -0.40
N TYR A 93 -9.57 -4.54 -1.13
CA TYR A 93 -9.49 -3.08 -1.13
C TYR A 93 -9.76 -2.50 0.27
N SER A 94 -10.78 -3.01 0.95
CA SER A 94 -11.10 -2.62 2.33
C SER A 94 -9.92 -2.85 3.27
N THR A 95 -9.27 -4.01 3.16
CA THR A 95 -8.10 -4.34 3.99
C THR A 95 -6.92 -3.42 3.71
N ALA A 96 -6.61 -3.15 2.44
CA ALA A 96 -5.52 -2.24 2.08
C ALA A 96 -5.74 -0.82 2.65
N VAL A 97 -6.95 -0.27 2.51
CA VAL A 97 -7.31 1.05 3.06
C VAL A 97 -7.24 1.05 4.59
N MET A 98 -7.78 0.02 5.25
CA MET A 98 -7.73 -0.09 6.71
C MET A 98 -6.28 -0.13 7.21
N ARG A 99 -5.41 -0.93 6.58
CA ARG A 99 -3.99 -1.02 6.97
C ARG A 99 -3.27 0.30 6.80
N PHE A 100 -3.47 0.98 5.67
CA PHE A 100 -2.91 2.31 5.44
C PHE A 100 -3.28 3.31 6.54
N LEU A 101 -4.58 3.45 6.85
CA LEU A 101 -5.04 4.39 7.86
C LEU A 101 -4.60 4.01 9.28
N ASN A 102 -4.56 2.72 9.61
CA ASN A 102 -4.06 2.23 10.90
C ASN A 102 -2.56 2.50 11.06
N HIS A 103 -1.77 2.38 9.99
CA HIS A 103 -0.34 2.74 10.07
C HIS A 103 -0.17 4.25 10.27
N LEU A 104 -0.97 5.07 9.61
CA LEU A 104 -0.91 6.52 9.81
C LEU A 104 -1.26 6.93 11.25
N THR A 105 -2.27 6.32 11.89
CA THR A 105 -2.58 6.61 13.29
C THR A 105 -1.43 6.22 14.23
N VAL A 106 -0.74 5.11 13.97
CA VAL A 106 0.41 4.66 14.78
C VAL A 106 1.60 5.61 14.65
N ILE A 107 1.97 6.01 13.44
CA ILE A 107 3.13 6.90 13.20
C ILE A 107 2.93 8.27 13.85
N SER A 108 1.70 8.76 13.83
CA SER A 108 1.38 10.13 14.23
C SER A 108 1.17 10.30 15.74
N ASN A 109 1.29 9.24 16.54
CA ASN A 109 1.11 9.26 18.01
C ASN A 109 -0.21 9.90 18.48
N TYR A 110 -1.24 9.98 17.63
CA TYR A 110 -2.51 10.59 18.01
C TYR A 110 -3.26 9.70 18.99
N LYS A 111 -3.26 10.10 20.25
CA LYS A 111 -4.07 9.51 21.32
C LYS A 111 -5.55 9.90 21.23
N ASP A 112 -5.89 10.89 20.40
CA ASP A 112 -7.13 11.67 20.54
C ASP A 112 -8.23 11.40 19.49
N SER A 113 -7.99 10.56 18.46
CA SER A 113 -8.94 9.94 17.50
C SER A 113 -8.40 9.93 16.06
N MET A 114 -8.90 8.98 15.25
CA MET A 114 -8.56 8.86 13.82
C MET A 114 -9.01 10.07 12.98
N TYR A 115 -10.12 10.73 13.35
CA TYR A 115 -10.61 11.93 12.65
C TYR A 115 -9.66 13.12 12.81
N LYS A 116 -9.14 13.36 14.02
CA LYS A 116 -8.13 14.41 14.25
C LYS A 116 -6.86 14.15 13.46
N MET A 117 -6.39 12.88 13.46
CA MET A 117 -5.26 12.45 12.64
C MET A 117 -5.49 12.77 11.16
N ALA A 118 -6.68 12.46 10.64
CA ALA A 118 -7.04 12.68 9.26
C ALA A 118 -7.00 14.17 8.90
N GLU A 119 -7.61 15.02 9.72
CA GLU A 119 -7.62 16.48 9.55
C GLU A 119 -6.19 17.03 9.48
N GLN A 120 -5.31 16.64 10.40
CA GLN A 120 -3.94 17.14 10.48
C GLN A 120 -3.06 16.66 9.30
N ASN A 121 -3.34 15.48 8.77
CA ASN A 121 -2.63 14.93 7.61
C ASN A 121 -3.33 15.27 6.28
N ARG A 122 -4.40 16.09 6.29
CA ARG A 122 -5.22 16.44 5.12
C ARG A 122 -5.75 15.21 4.38
N ILE A 123 -6.11 14.18 5.14
CA ILE A 123 -6.75 12.98 4.60
C ILE A 123 -8.24 13.29 4.38
N PRO A 124 -8.80 13.03 3.20
CA PRO A 124 -10.21 13.27 2.93
C PRO A 124 -11.15 12.44 3.83
N ASP A 125 -12.25 13.06 4.28
CA ASP A 125 -13.25 12.42 5.15
C ASP A 125 -13.84 11.15 4.56
N TRP A 126 -14.04 11.11 3.23
CA TRP A 126 -14.58 9.93 2.56
C TRP A 126 -13.72 8.69 2.77
N LEU A 127 -12.40 8.84 2.91
CA LEU A 127 -11.49 7.71 3.13
C LEU A 127 -11.61 7.18 4.58
N ILE A 128 -11.87 8.07 5.54
CA ILE A 128 -12.13 7.70 6.94
C ILE A 128 -13.48 7.01 7.06
N ASN A 129 -14.52 7.53 6.38
CA ASN A 129 -15.83 6.91 6.31
C ASN A 129 -15.74 5.51 5.69
N LEU A 130 -14.98 5.36 4.60
CA LEU A 130 -14.75 4.06 3.96
C LEU A 130 -14.14 3.03 4.93
N ARG A 131 -13.17 3.44 5.74
CA ARG A 131 -12.61 2.58 6.80
C ARG A 131 -13.63 2.25 7.87
N HIS A 132 -14.43 3.23 8.29
CA HIS A 132 -15.45 3.03 9.31
C HIS A 132 -16.50 2.01 8.85
N GLU A 133 -16.97 2.13 7.61
CA GLU A 133 -17.86 1.17 6.95
C GLU A 133 -17.21 -0.20 6.82
N ALA A 134 -15.96 -0.29 6.36
CA ALA A 134 -15.24 -1.56 6.24
C ALA A 134 -15.06 -2.30 7.59
N ALA A 135 -14.88 -1.56 8.69
CA ALA A 135 -14.62 -2.14 10.00
C ALA A 135 -15.88 -2.43 10.83
N HIS A 136 -16.93 -1.61 10.69
CA HIS A 136 -18.12 -1.64 11.56
C HIS A 136 -19.44 -1.68 10.80
N GLY A 137 -19.41 -1.56 9.47
CA GLY A 137 -20.61 -1.63 8.64
C GLY A 137 -21.20 -3.05 8.60
N ASN A 138 -22.49 -3.12 8.30
CA ASN A 138 -23.19 -4.40 8.09
C ASN A 138 -22.80 -5.08 6.77
N SER A 139 -22.14 -4.36 5.87
CA SER A 139 -21.63 -4.84 4.59
C SER A 139 -20.31 -4.17 4.24
N VAL A 140 -19.50 -4.86 3.43
CA VAL A 140 -18.25 -4.32 2.89
C VAL A 140 -18.58 -3.23 1.85
N PRO A 141 -17.82 -2.12 1.78
CA PRO A 141 -18.07 -1.06 0.80
C PRO A 141 -18.14 -1.57 -0.65
N ALA A 142 -18.99 -0.93 -1.47
CA ALA A 142 -19.09 -1.22 -2.89
C ALA A 142 -17.84 -0.75 -3.65
N LEU A 143 -17.52 -1.41 -4.77
CA LEU A 143 -16.39 -1.02 -5.65
C LEU A 143 -16.75 0.11 -6.62
N TYR A 144 -18.02 0.49 -6.66
CA TYR A 144 -18.56 1.57 -7.47
C TYR A 144 -19.26 2.58 -6.56
N LEU A 145 -19.25 3.84 -7.00
CA LEU A 145 -20.06 4.91 -6.42
C LEU A 145 -21.48 4.87 -6.98
#